data_AF-A0A6G7J7M9-F1
#
_entry.id   AF-A0A6G7J7M9-F1
#
_cell.length_a   1.000
_cell.length_b   1.000
_cell.length_c   1.000
_cell.angle_alpha   90.00
_cell.angle_beta   90.00
_cell.angle_gamma   90.00
#
_symmetry.space_group_name_H-M   'P 1'
#
loop_
_entity.id
_entity.type
_entity.pdbx_description
1 polymer ?
#
loop_
_entity_poly.entity_id
_entity_poly.type
_entity_poly.pdbx_seq_one_letter_code
_entity_poly.pdbx_strand_id
1 'polypeptide(L)'
;MSNQGIHSKLVTLFSLLLTLLFVYTAVSKLIELDTFQWRMERMPYIAPYASLISWAVPFLELIIAGLLWLPRYQIMALYASFVLLGCFTLYIVLVLKFSDTVPCSCGGVISALGWRDHVLLNVSFMVFALLGILWSKKHDNIETY
;
A
#
# COMPACT_ATOMS: atom_id res chain seq x y z
N MET A 1 -17.37 -23.96 19.26
CA MET A 1 -15.91 -23.80 19.41
C MET A 1 -15.19 -24.01 18.06
N SER A 2 -15.31 -23.10 17.09
CA SER A 2 -14.59 -23.23 15.80
C SER A 2 -14.28 -21.91 15.08
N ASN A 3 -14.96 -20.81 15.43
CA ASN A 3 -14.81 -19.58 14.65
C ASN A 3 -13.52 -18.79 14.94
N GLN A 4 -12.99 -18.82 16.18
CA GLN A 4 -11.87 -17.95 16.56
C GLN A 4 -10.52 -18.32 15.91
N GLY A 5 -10.30 -19.60 15.57
CA GLY A 5 -9.07 -20.04 14.91
C GLY A 5 -9.00 -19.74 13.41
N ILE A 6 -10.12 -19.47 12.76
CA ILE A 6 -10.18 -19.16 11.32
C ILE A 6 -9.97 -17.66 11.10
N HIS A 7 -10.59 -16.82 11.95
CA HIS A 7 -10.44 -15.35 11.85
C HIS A 7 -9.00 -14.90 12.03
N SER A 8 -8.27 -15.43 13.02
CA SER A 8 -6.86 -15.07 13.22
C SER A 8 -5.99 -15.49 12.03
N LYS A 9 -6.24 -16.68 11.45
CA LYS A 9 -5.52 -17.15 10.26
C LYS A 9 -5.77 -16.26 9.04
N LEU A 10 -7.01 -15.78 8.85
CA LEU A 10 -7.34 -14.88 7.75
C LEU A 10 -6.67 -13.51 7.90
N VAL A 11 -6.70 -12.93 9.11
CA VAL A 11 -6.02 -11.65 9.39
C VAL A 11 -4.51 -11.80 9.16
N THR A 12 -3.91 -12.89 9.63
CA THR A 12 -2.49 -13.18 9.35
C THR A 12 -2.21 -13.34 7.86
N LEU A 13 -3.09 -14.02 7.11
CA LEU A 13 -2.96 -14.16 5.66
C LEU A 13 -3.01 -12.80 4.95
N PHE A 14 -3.95 -11.92 5.29
CA PHE A 14 -4.03 -10.57 4.71
C PHE A 14 -2.84 -9.71 5.09
N SER A 15 -2.39 -9.74 6.35
CA SER A 15 -1.19 -9.04 6.79
C SER A 15 0.05 -9.53 6.05
N LEU A 16 0.17 -10.84 5.78
CA LEU A 16 1.28 -11.41 5.02
C LEU A 16 1.24 -10.96 3.55
N LEU A 17 0.07 -10.98 2.91
CA LEU A 17 -0.10 -10.48 1.54
C LEU A 17 0.23 -8.99 1.42
N LEU A 18 -0.24 -8.17 2.36
CA LEU A 18 0.10 -6.74 2.42
C LEU A 18 1.59 -6.52 2.64
N THR A 19 2.22 -7.28 3.54
CA THR A 19 3.66 -7.21 3.78
C THR A 19 4.44 -7.52 2.50
N LEU A 20 4.09 -8.62 1.82
CA LEU A 20 4.77 -9.02 0.59
C LEU A 20 4.63 -7.95 -0.49
N LEU A 21 3.44 -7.36 -0.64
CA LEU A 21 3.21 -6.25 -1.55
C LEU A 21 4.11 -5.05 -1.20
N PHE A 22 4.08 -4.57 0.05
CA PHE A 22 4.85 -3.39 0.46
C PHE A 22 6.36 -3.59 0.35
N VAL A 23 6.87 -4.76 0.74
CA VAL A 23 8.30 -5.07 0.61
C VAL A 23 8.69 -5.10 -0.86
N TYR A 24 7.89 -5.77 -1.70
CA TYR A 24 8.16 -5.85 -3.13
C TYR A 24 8.14 -4.47 -3.79
N THR A 25 7.13 -3.65 -3.50
CA THR A 25 7.03 -2.29 -4.06
C THR A 25 8.14 -1.38 -3.56
N ALA A 26 8.53 -1.47 -2.29
CA ALA A 26 9.57 -0.65 -1.71
C ALA A 26 10.94 -1.01 -2.30
N VAL A 27 11.27 -2.30 -2.35
CA VAL A 27 12.54 -2.78 -2.92
C VAL A 27 12.63 -2.45 -4.40
N SER A 28 11.56 -2.64 -5.17
CA SER A 28 11.53 -2.26 -6.59
C SER A 28 11.77 -0.75 -6.78
N LYS A 29 11.15 0.10 -5.95
CA LYS A 29 11.38 1.55 -6.00
C LYS A 29 12.79 1.96 -5.57
N LEU A 30 13.41 1.23 -4.64
CA LEU A 30 14.79 1.50 -4.19
C LEU A 30 15.82 1.06 -5.23
N ILE A 31 15.60 -0.07 -5.91
CA ILE A 31 16.48 -0.55 -6.98
C ILE A 31 16.42 0.41 -8.18
N GLU A 32 15.22 0.87 -8.53
CA GLU A 32 14.99 1.77 -9.67
C GLU A 32 14.80 3.23 -9.24
N LEU A 33 15.48 3.65 -8.16
CA LEU A 33 15.24 4.95 -7.50
C LEU A 33 15.41 6.14 -8.45
N ASP A 34 16.45 6.13 -9.29
CA ASP A 34 16.69 7.21 -10.26
C ASP A 34 15.52 7.37 -11.24
N THR A 35 14.99 6.24 -11.73
CA THR A 35 13.83 6.25 -12.63
C THR A 35 12.57 6.71 -11.90
N PHE A 36 12.39 6.29 -10.64
CA PHE A 36 11.28 6.69 -9.81
C PHE A 36 11.29 8.19 -9.54
N GLN A 37 12.45 8.75 -9.15
CA GLN A 37 12.61 10.18 -8.96
C GLN A 37 12.35 10.97 -10.25
N TRP A 38 12.93 10.54 -11.37
CA TRP A 38 12.72 11.21 -12.65
C TRP A 38 11.24 11.24 -13.08
N ARG A 39 10.47 10.20 -12.76
CA ARG A 39 9.01 10.19 -12.99
C ARG A 39 8.28 11.20 -12.13
N MET A 40 8.67 11.30 -10.86
CA MET A 40 8.10 12.23 -9.91
C MET A 40 8.43 13.69 -10.29
N GLU A 41 9.62 13.93 -10.85
CA GLU A 41 10.04 15.23 -11.39
C GLU A 41 9.22 15.67 -12.60
N ARG A 42 8.73 14.71 -13.40
CA ARG A 42 7.86 14.99 -14.56
C ARG A 42 6.39 15.20 -14.19
N MET A 43 6.03 14.99 -12.92
CA MET A 43 4.67 15.21 -12.44
C MET A 43 4.52 16.65 -11.95
N PRO A 44 3.71 17.50 -12.61
CA PRO A 44 3.72 18.95 -12.39
C PRO A 44 3.39 19.37 -10.95
N TYR A 45 2.62 18.56 -10.22
CA TYR A 45 2.22 18.85 -8.83
C TYR A 45 3.23 18.39 -7.78
N ILE A 46 4.11 17.45 -8.09
CA ILE A 46 5.06 16.88 -7.13
C ILE A 46 6.53 17.01 -7.53
N ALA A 47 6.81 17.59 -8.70
CA ALA A 47 8.15 17.89 -9.17
C ALA A 47 9.07 18.53 -8.10
N PRO A 48 8.66 19.57 -7.36
CA PRO A 48 9.55 20.17 -6.35
C PRO A 48 9.84 19.28 -5.13
N TYR A 49 8.99 18.28 -4.87
CA TYR A 49 9.14 17.34 -3.77
C TYR A 49 9.58 15.94 -4.23
N ALA A 50 9.90 15.77 -5.52
CA ALA A 50 10.14 14.49 -6.14
C ALA A 50 11.22 13.68 -5.41
N SER A 51 12.39 14.28 -5.16
CA SER A 51 13.49 13.62 -4.46
C SER A 51 13.11 13.19 -3.04
N LEU A 52 12.44 14.07 -2.28
CA LEU A 52 12.00 13.75 -0.92
C LEU A 52 10.99 12.59 -0.91
N ILE A 53 10.00 12.63 -1.80
CA ILE A 53 8.95 11.61 -1.88
C ILE A 53 9.54 10.29 -2.38
N SER A 54 10.50 10.33 -3.30
CA SER A 54 11.17 9.14 -3.83
C SER A 54 11.90 8.32 -2.77
N TRP A 55 12.39 8.97 -1.72
CA TRP A 55 12.96 8.30 -0.55
C TRP A 55 11.93 8.01 0.55
N ALA A 56 11.02 8.95 0.82
CA ALA A 56 10.05 8.83 1.90
C ALA A 56 9.06 7.68 1.66
N VAL A 57 8.62 7.49 0.42
CA VAL A 57 7.62 6.50 0.06
C VAL A 57 8.10 5.06 0.30
N PRO A 58 9.24 4.60 -0.28
CA PRO A 58 9.73 3.25 -0.03
C PRO A 58 10.05 3.00 1.44
N PHE A 59 10.54 4.02 2.15
CA PHE A 59 10.83 3.90 3.57
C PHE A 59 9.57 3.70 4.41
N LEU A 60 8.50 4.45 4.10
CA LEU A 60 7.21 4.29 4.76
C LEU A 60 6.58 2.92 4.47
N GLU A 61 6.71 2.42 3.23
CA GLU A 61 6.26 1.08 2.85
C GLU A 61 6.97 -0.02 3.67
N LEU A 62 8.30 0.07 3.84
CA LEU A 62 9.07 -0.87 4.66
C LEU A 62 8.71 -0.79 6.15
N ILE A 63 8.50 0.42 6.67
CA ILE A 63 8.04 0.62 8.05
C ILE A 63 6.70 -0.09 8.24
N ILE A 64 5.70 0.18 7.39
CA ILE A 64 4.37 -0.44 7.50
C ILE A 64 4.45 -1.97 7.40
N ALA A 65 5.28 -2.49 6.49
CA ALA A 65 5.53 -3.93 6.37
C ALA A 65 6.09 -4.53 7.69
N GLY A 66 7.02 -3.82 8.34
CA GLY A 66 7.54 -4.21 9.66
C GLY A 66 6.48 -4.15 10.77
N LEU A 67 5.65 -3.10 10.81
CA LEU A 67 4.59 -2.99 11.81
C LEU A 67 3.48 -4.05 11.63
N LEU A 68 3.23 -4.51 10.41
CA LEU A 68 2.25 -5.59 10.13
C LEU A 68 2.62 -6.92 10.80
N TRP A 69 3.90 -7.16 11.10
CA TRP A 69 4.38 -8.36 11.79
C TRP A 69 4.26 -8.28 13.31
N LEU A 70 4.18 -7.06 13.86
CA LEU A 70 4.10 -6.86 15.29
C LEU A 70 2.63 -6.91 15.73
N PRO A 71 2.16 -7.94 16.47
CA PRO A 71 0.75 -8.09 16.81
C PRO A 71 0.19 -6.87 17.56
N ARG A 72 1.03 -6.22 18.37
CA ARG A 72 0.68 -4.99 19.10
C ARG A 72 0.38 -3.80 18.19
N TYR A 73 1.03 -3.72 17.02
CA TYR A 73 0.87 -2.62 16.08
C TYR A 73 0.09 -3.01 14.82
N GLN A 74 -0.36 -4.27 14.72
CA GLN A 74 -0.99 -4.81 13.52
C GLN A 74 -2.24 -4.01 13.11
N ILE A 75 -3.12 -3.63 14.05
CA ILE A 75 -4.27 -2.78 13.73
C ILE A 75 -3.83 -1.41 13.21
N MET A 76 -2.87 -0.77 13.87
CA MET A 76 -2.34 0.53 13.42
C MET A 76 -1.71 0.41 12.03
N ALA A 77 -0.99 -0.68 11.76
CA ALA A 77 -0.36 -0.97 10.48
C ALA A 77 -1.40 -1.22 9.38
N LEU A 78 -2.51 -1.88 9.68
CA LEU A 78 -3.64 -2.05 8.76
C LEU A 78 -4.30 -0.71 8.41
N TYR A 79 -4.51 0.17 9.39
CA TYR A 79 -4.99 1.53 9.12
C TYR A 79 -3.99 2.33 8.29
N ALA A 80 -2.71 2.28 8.62
CA ALA A 80 -1.66 2.95 7.86
C ALA A 80 -1.59 2.43 6.42
N SER A 81 -1.71 1.11 6.23
CA SER A 81 -1.78 0.46 4.91
C SER A 81 -2.97 0.97 4.10
N PHE A 82 -4.15 1.03 4.71
CA PHE A 82 -5.37 1.53 4.08
C PHE A 82 -5.23 2.99 3.64
N VAL A 83 -4.71 3.86 4.52
CA VAL A 83 -4.48 5.27 4.22
C VAL A 83 -3.45 5.42 3.12
N LEU A 84 -2.33 4.71 3.19
CA LEU A 84 -1.26 4.81 2.19
C LEU A 84 -1.74 4.37 0.80
N LEU A 85 -2.39 3.20 0.71
CA LEU A 85 -2.98 2.70 -0.53
C LEU A 85 -4.07 3.66 -1.07
N GLY A 86 -4.87 4.25 -0.19
CA GLY A 86 -5.86 5.27 -0.53
C GLY A 86 -5.24 6.53 -1.13
N CYS A 87 -4.19 7.07 -0.49
CA CYS A 87 -3.43 8.21 -0.98
C CYS A 87 -2.81 7.93 -2.35
N PHE A 88 -2.19 6.76 -2.53
CA PHE A 88 -1.66 6.33 -3.83
C PHE A 88 -2.73 6.24 -4.91
N THR A 89 -3.87 5.64 -4.58
CA THR A 89 -4.98 5.46 -5.52
C THR A 89 -5.57 6.81 -5.93
N LEU A 90 -5.83 7.69 -4.96
CA LEU A 90 -6.31 9.04 -5.21
C LEU A 90 -5.32 9.82 -6.07
N TYR A 91 -4.02 9.72 -5.76
CA TYR A 91 -2.98 10.37 -6.54
C TYR A 91 -2.99 9.90 -8.01
N ILE A 92 -3.03 8.59 -8.26
CA ILE A 92 -3.10 8.04 -9.63
C ILE A 92 -4.35 8.55 -10.35
N VAL A 93 -5.51 8.53 -9.69
CA VAL A 93 -6.77 9.00 -10.29
C VAL A 93 -6.72 10.49 -10.65
N LEU A 94 -6.13 11.32 -9.79
CA LEU A 94 -5.94 12.74 -10.06
C LEU A 94 -5.01 12.94 -11.26
N VAL A 95 -3.87 12.26 -11.31
CA VAL A 95 -2.95 12.35 -12.45
C VAL A 95 -3.62 11.91 -13.75
N LEU A 96 -4.35 10.79 -13.75
CA LEU A 96 -5.05 10.31 -14.94
C LEU A 96 -6.16 11.24 -15.43
N LYS A 97 -6.80 11.98 -14.51
CA LYS A 97 -7.91 12.88 -14.85
C LYS A 97 -7.43 14.28 -15.28
N PHE A 98 -6.30 14.74 -14.76
CA PHE A 98 -5.78 16.09 -14.97
C PHE A 98 -4.54 16.16 -15.87
N SER A 99 -3.94 15.04 -16.27
CA SER A 99 -2.82 15.00 -17.22
C SER A 99 -3.31 14.66 -18.62
N ASP A 100 -3.08 15.57 -19.58
CA ASP A 100 -3.42 15.38 -21.00
C ASP A 100 -2.55 14.30 -21.69
N THR A 101 -1.44 13.90 -21.08
CA THR A 101 -0.56 12.83 -21.56
C THR A 101 -0.36 11.78 -20.48
N VAL A 102 -0.63 10.52 -20.82
CA VAL A 102 -0.40 9.37 -19.93
C VAL A 102 1.11 9.18 -19.78
N PRO A 103 1.70 9.34 -18.59
CA PRO A 103 3.15 9.19 -18.44
C PRO A 103 3.58 7.74 -18.70
N CYS A 104 4.74 7.54 -19.33
CA CYS A 104 5.27 6.20 -19.66
C CYS A 104 5.28 5.25 -18.46
N SER A 105 4.73 4.06 -18.66
CA SER A 105 4.88 2.91 -17.76
C SER A 105 6.29 2.28 -17.90
N CYS A 106 7.30 2.99 -17.42
CA CYS A 106 8.71 2.63 -17.37
C CYS A 106 9.22 2.31 -15.92
N GLY A 107 8.70 1.31 -15.20
CA GLY A 107 9.02 1.02 -13.78
C GLY A 107 8.80 -0.42 -13.35
N GLY A 108 9.71 -1.28 -13.77
CA GLY A 108 9.76 -2.69 -13.40
C GLY A 108 8.54 -3.53 -13.78
N VAL A 109 8.45 -4.72 -13.16
CA VAL A 109 7.42 -5.74 -13.41
C VAL A 109 6.00 -5.25 -13.12
N ILE A 110 5.81 -4.24 -12.26
CA ILE A 110 4.49 -3.64 -12.02
C ILE A 110 4.09 -2.66 -13.14
N SER A 111 5.04 -2.14 -13.92
CA SER A 111 4.71 -1.30 -15.09
C SER A 111 4.14 -2.07 -16.29
N ALA A 112 4.14 -3.41 -16.24
CA ALA A 112 3.37 -4.23 -17.16
C ALA A 112 1.85 -4.19 -16.85
N LEU A 113 1.46 -3.80 -15.62
CA LEU A 113 0.08 -3.57 -15.25
C LEU A 113 -0.31 -2.16 -15.70
N GLY A 114 -1.42 -2.01 -16.41
CA GLY A 114 -1.92 -0.70 -16.80
C GLY A 114 -2.25 0.14 -15.57
N TRP A 115 -2.32 1.46 -15.72
CA TRP A 115 -2.72 2.36 -14.63
C TRP A 115 -4.05 1.98 -13.96
N ARG A 116 -4.98 1.40 -14.73
CA ARG A 116 -6.25 0.85 -14.22
C ARG A 116 -6.06 -0.41 -13.38
N ASP A 117 -5.15 -1.29 -13.78
CA ASP A 117 -4.85 -2.53 -13.07
C ASP A 117 -4.15 -2.22 -11.74
N HIS A 118 -3.29 -1.20 -11.70
CA HIS A 118 -2.71 -0.68 -10.46
C HIS A 118 -3.78 -0.16 -9.48
N VAL A 119 -4.73 0.64 -9.97
CA VAL A 119 -5.85 1.12 -9.14
C VAL A 119 -6.67 -0.07 -8.64
N LEU A 120 -6.97 -1.04 -9.49
CA LEU A 120 -7.71 -2.25 -9.10
C LEU A 120 -6.97 -3.06 -8.03
N LEU A 121 -5.65 -3.23 -8.19
CA LEU A 121 -4.79 -3.90 -7.22
C LEU A 121 -4.85 -3.16 -5.87
N ASN A 122 -4.58 -1.86 -5.84
CA ASN A 122 -4.60 -1.06 -4.62
C ASN A 122 -5.97 -1.11 -3.92
N VAL A 123 -7.07 -1.00 -4.68
CA VAL A 123 -8.43 -1.11 -4.13
C VAL A 123 -8.68 -2.49 -3.54
N SER A 124 -8.22 -3.56 -4.19
CA SER A 124 -8.34 -4.93 -3.67
C SER A 124 -7.61 -5.09 -2.33
N PHE A 125 -6.38 -4.56 -2.22
CA PHE A 125 -5.63 -4.57 -0.97
C PHE A 125 -6.21 -3.64 0.11
N MET A 126 -6.83 -2.52 -0.28
CA MET A 126 -7.59 -1.67 0.65
C MET A 126 -8.78 -2.43 1.25
N VAL A 127 -9.48 -3.24 0.45
CA VAL A 127 -10.56 -4.11 0.96
C VAL A 127 -10.01 -5.14 1.94
N PHE A 128 -8.87 -5.76 1.64
CA PHE A 128 -8.23 -6.69 2.59
C PHE A 128 -7.81 -6.01 3.90
N ALA A 129 -7.26 -4.79 3.83
CA ALA A 129 -6.94 -4.01 5.03
C ALA A 129 -8.20 -3.69 5.85
N LEU A 130 -9.30 -3.28 5.18
CA LEU A 130 -10.57 -3.00 5.84
C LEU A 130 -11.18 -4.23 6.50
N LEU A 131 -11.17 -5.37 5.80
CA LEU A 131 -11.63 -6.65 6.34
C LEU A 131 -10.78 -7.07 7.56
N GLY A 132 -9.46 -6.91 7.49
CA GLY A 132 -8.56 -7.12 8.61
C GLY A 132 -8.91 -6.26 9.83
N ILE A 133 -9.20 -4.97 9.63
CA ILE A 133 -9.60 -4.04 10.70
C ILE A 133 -10.94 -4.45 11.32
N LEU A 134 -11.95 -4.75 10.49
CA LEU A 134 -13.29 -5.14 10.95
C LEU A 134 -13.25 -6.45 11.75
N TRP A 135 -12.46 -7.43 11.31
CA TRP A 135 -12.30 -8.69 12.01
C TRP A 135 -11.46 -8.58 13.28
N SER A 136 -10.43 -7.73 13.29
CA SER A 136 -9.63 -7.48 14.49
C SER A 136 -10.45 -6.81 15.58
N LYS A 137 -11.24 -5.79 15.25
CA LYS A 137 -12.10 -5.07 16.21
C LYS A 137 -13.21 -5.94 16.81
N LYS A 138 -13.65 -6.97 16.07
CA LYS A 138 -14.63 -7.94 16.56
C LYS A 138 -14.06 -8.86 17.65
N HIS A 139 -12.75 -9.08 17.69
CA HIS A 139 -12.10 -9.92 18.71
C HIS A 139 -11.90 -9.18 20.03
N ASP A 140 -11.47 -7.91 19.98
CA ASP A 140 -11.28 -7.08 21.20
C ASP A 140 -12.59 -6.82 21.97
N ASN A 141 -13.74 -6.76 21.28
CA ASN A 141 -15.05 -6.57 21.94
C ASN A 141 -15.62 -7.84 22.60
N ILE A 142 -15.01 -9.01 22.41
CA ILE A 142 -15.50 -10.27 22.98
C ILE A 142 -14.77 -10.60 24.29
N GLU A 143 -13.56 -10.08 24.53
CA GLU A 143 -12.84 -10.27 25.81
C GLU A 143 -13.24 -9.27 26.91
N THR A 144 -14.16 -8.33 26.62
CA THR A 144 -14.58 -7.29 27.57
C THR A 144 -15.94 -7.55 28.26
N TYR A 145 -16.49 -8.77 28.18
CA TYR A 145 -17.71 -9.17 28.89
C TYR A 145 -17.55 -10.48 29.67
#